data_AF-A0A6A5U1J6-F1
#
_entry.id   AF-A0A6A5U1J6-F1
#
_cell.length_a   1.000
_cell.length_b   1.000
_cell.length_c   1.000
_cell.angle_alpha   90.00
_cell.angle_beta   90.00
_cell.angle_gamma   90.00
#
_symmetry.space_group_name_H-M   'P 1'
#
loop_
_entity.id
_entity.type
_entity.pdbx_description
1 polymer ?
#
loop_
_entity_poly.entity_id
_entity_poly.type
_entity_poly.pdbx_seq_one_letter_code
_entity_poly.pdbx_strand_id
1 'polypeptide(L)'
;MSSTKPKGIVVFSGGSAANNLVDVFKTVRENKKCQLSYVIPISDNGGSSSELIRVFGGPGIGDVRSRLVRLIPDDPDHDDSEKAALKAFFNHRLPKDRAMAKAEWLKIVEADHDLWSYIATAKKELIRAILNMVNYEIVKRLRPSSTFDFSGASIGNLFLTGARLFTGSFESSIYLLSSICSVPNHTSVLPAINTNFTHHISCSLANGTHITGQNSISHPSETTALDPSSISPTTITNPTSSDPDETAHHDAIEDANLPGTLPTLRKQNIHFCKAAEDDLPARIERLWYINPYGQEIKLSANPKVLAALNDAQAIIYSIGSLYTSLIPSLILKGVGAAVANPAIRYKILILNSTNDRETGPAAKPFSAVDFIAAIAKAGAESIGEVGEVKREEYCSYVTHLIHLTGPGTPEVDREVLQGLGVEVIRVYGRRVEGEGWVRYDEKALLQALEVTLGRRDPRAERVRRNTFEG
;
A
#
# COMPACT_ATOMS: atom_id res chain seq x y z
N MET A 1 36.83 -15.78 6.14
CA MET A 1 36.11 -15.74 4.85
C MET A 1 34.66 -15.34 5.12
N SER A 2 34.31 -14.07 4.92
CA SER A 2 32.93 -13.61 5.08
C SER A 2 32.11 -14.14 3.90
N SER A 3 31.28 -15.15 4.16
CA SER A 3 30.21 -15.57 3.27
C SER A 3 29.21 -14.41 3.16
N THR A 4 29.44 -13.47 2.24
CA THR A 4 28.51 -12.38 1.97
C THR A 4 27.18 -12.97 1.51
N LYS A 5 26.19 -12.98 2.42
CA LYS A 5 24.80 -13.28 2.08
C LYS A 5 24.40 -12.45 0.86
N PRO A 6 23.64 -13.00 -0.11
CA PRO A 6 23.16 -12.23 -1.24
C PRO A 6 22.27 -11.09 -0.72
N LYS A 7 22.68 -9.85 -0.96
CA LYS A 7 21.93 -8.65 -0.57
C LYS A 7 20.54 -8.65 -1.24
N GLY A 8 19.51 -8.26 -0.49
CA GLY A 8 18.10 -8.32 -0.91
C GLY A 8 17.65 -7.16 -1.80
N ILE A 9 16.41 -7.25 -2.27
CA ILE A 9 15.68 -6.17 -2.95
C ILE A 9 14.49 -5.80 -2.08
N VAL A 10 14.32 -4.51 -1.80
CA VAL A 10 13.15 -3.97 -1.09
C VAL A 10 12.28 -3.21 -2.08
N VAL A 11 10.98 -3.50 -2.10
CA VAL A 11 10.01 -2.82 -2.94
C VAL A 11 9.03 -2.07 -2.06
N PHE A 12 9.07 -0.74 -2.08
CA PHE A 12 7.98 0.07 -1.54
C PHE A 12 6.82 0.01 -2.53
N SER A 13 5.68 -0.49 -2.09
CA SER A 13 4.51 -0.74 -2.93
C SER A 13 3.24 -0.33 -2.20
N GLY A 14 2.26 0.18 -2.94
CA GLY A 14 0.88 0.29 -2.49
C GLY A 14 -0.01 -0.80 -3.08
N GLY A 15 -1.26 -0.43 -3.29
CA GLY A 15 -2.35 -1.29 -3.75
C GLY A 15 -2.24 -1.80 -5.19
N SER A 16 -3.39 -1.86 -5.87
CA SER A 16 -3.59 -2.72 -7.05
C SER A 16 -2.67 -2.46 -8.25
N ALA A 17 -2.15 -1.23 -8.43
CA ALA A 17 -1.32 -0.88 -9.59
C ALA A 17 -0.05 -1.75 -9.66
N ALA A 18 0.61 -1.94 -8.52
CA ALA A 18 1.84 -2.73 -8.42
C ALA A 18 1.59 -4.25 -8.58
N ASN A 19 0.35 -4.73 -8.65
CA ASN A 19 0.05 -6.15 -8.87
C ASN A 19 0.44 -6.62 -10.29
N ASN A 20 0.48 -5.70 -11.25
CA ASN A 20 0.93 -5.98 -12.62
C ASN A 20 2.45 -6.15 -12.70
N LEU A 21 3.20 -5.71 -11.68
CA LEU A 21 4.66 -5.75 -11.68
C LEU A 21 5.24 -6.89 -10.81
N VAL A 22 4.38 -7.69 -10.16
CA VAL A 22 4.82 -8.75 -9.24
C VAL A 22 5.70 -9.77 -9.95
N ASP A 23 5.30 -10.19 -11.15
CA ASP A 23 6.00 -11.22 -11.92
C ASP A 23 7.36 -10.71 -12.43
N VAL A 24 7.45 -9.41 -12.74
CA VAL A 24 8.72 -8.74 -13.05
C VAL A 24 9.66 -8.83 -11.84
N PHE A 25 9.22 -8.41 -10.65
CA PHE A 25 10.05 -8.44 -9.45
C PHE A 25 10.43 -9.87 -9.03
N LYS A 26 9.50 -10.82 -9.19
CA LYS A 26 9.76 -12.25 -8.97
C LYS A 26 10.89 -12.74 -9.88
N THR A 27 10.83 -12.43 -11.17
CA THR A 27 11.85 -12.82 -12.16
C THR A 27 13.19 -12.18 -11.85
N VAL A 28 13.23 -10.87 -11.54
CA VAL A 28 14.46 -10.17 -11.11
C VAL A 28 15.08 -10.87 -9.91
N ARG A 29 14.25 -11.21 -8.91
CA ARG A 29 14.70 -11.89 -7.69
C ARG A 29 15.24 -13.29 -7.98
N GLU A 30 14.60 -14.06 -8.85
CA GLU A 30 15.04 -15.40 -9.26
C GLU A 30 16.41 -15.35 -9.97
N ASN A 31 16.56 -14.41 -10.91
CA ASN A 31 17.82 -14.20 -11.63
C ASN A 31 18.96 -13.77 -10.70
N LYS A 32 18.65 -12.98 -9.66
CA LYS A 32 19.61 -12.52 -8.65
C LYS A 32 19.84 -13.50 -7.50
N LYS A 33 18.97 -14.51 -7.32
CA LYS A 33 18.96 -15.43 -6.19
C LYS A 33 19.05 -14.71 -4.83
N CYS A 34 18.24 -13.66 -4.65
CA CYS A 34 18.23 -12.83 -3.45
C CYS A 34 16.90 -12.90 -2.70
N GLN A 35 16.82 -12.19 -1.57
CA GLN A 35 15.57 -11.94 -0.86
C GLN A 35 14.78 -10.81 -1.56
N LEU A 36 13.46 -10.90 -1.54
CA LEU A 36 12.55 -9.84 -2.01
C LEU A 36 11.59 -9.48 -0.87
N SER A 37 11.56 -8.21 -0.49
CA SER A 37 10.69 -7.74 0.59
C SER A 37 9.79 -6.62 0.09
N TYR A 38 8.48 -6.82 0.14
CA TYR A 38 7.49 -5.79 -0.15
C TYR A 38 7.17 -5.02 1.12
N VAL A 39 7.36 -3.71 1.13
CA VAL A 39 6.94 -2.82 2.21
C VAL A 39 5.63 -2.19 1.82
N ILE A 40 4.58 -2.44 2.60
CA ILE A 40 3.20 -2.04 2.31
C ILE A 40 2.70 -1.08 3.41
N PRO A 41 2.15 0.10 3.06
CA PRO A 41 1.55 1.01 4.04
C PRO A 41 0.30 0.38 4.66
N ILE A 42 -0.09 0.86 5.83
CA ILE A 42 -1.24 0.35 6.60
C ILE A 42 -2.28 1.43 6.95
N SER A 43 -2.26 2.55 6.21
CA SER A 43 -3.12 3.71 6.44
C SER A 43 -4.41 3.72 5.61
N ASP A 44 -4.62 2.70 4.78
CA ASP A 44 -5.84 2.54 3.98
C ASP A 44 -7.07 2.44 4.89
N ASN A 45 -8.03 3.35 4.68
CA ASN A 45 -9.30 3.40 5.40
C ASN A 45 -10.51 3.40 4.45
N GLY A 46 -10.35 2.94 3.20
CA GLY A 46 -11.41 2.85 2.20
C GLY A 46 -11.94 1.43 1.96
N GLY A 47 -13.06 1.35 1.23
CA GLY A 47 -13.66 0.11 0.72
C GLY A 47 -13.93 -0.95 1.79
N SER A 48 -13.64 -2.21 1.48
CA SER A 48 -13.87 -3.34 2.41
C SER A 48 -12.99 -3.30 3.66
N SER A 49 -11.99 -2.42 3.74
CA SER A 49 -11.17 -2.22 4.94
C SER A 49 -11.87 -1.29 5.93
N SER A 50 -12.67 -0.31 5.47
CA SER A 50 -13.28 0.72 6.32
C SER A 50 -14.23 0.13 7.35
N GLU A 51 -15.06 -0.83 6.94
CA GLU A 51 -16.05 -1.46 7.83
C GLU A 51 -15.39 -2.32 8.91
N LEU A 52 -14.31 -3.01 8.56
CA LEU A 52 -13.51 -3.78 9.53
C LEU A 52 -12.83 -2.86 10.54
N ILE A 53 -12.27 -1.75 10.07
CA ILE A 53 -11.66 -0.74 10.94
C ILE A 53 -12.71 -0.11 11.85
N ARG A 54 -13.91 0.20 11.35
CA ARG A 54 -14.99 0.76 12.15
C ARG A 54 -15.41 -0.17 13.29
N VAL A 55 -15.59 -1.45 13.01
CA VAL A 55 -16.12 -2.41 14.00
C VAL A 55 -15.03 -3.00 14.91
N PHE A 56 -13.81 -3.23 14.40
CA PHE A 56 -12.74 -3.93 15.13
C PHE A 56 -11.50 -3.08 15.41
N GLY A 57 -11.42 -1.88 14.84
CA GLY A 57 -10.18 -1.11 14.76
C GLY A 57 -9.10 -1.86 13.98
N GLY A 58 -7.88 -1.35 14.08
CA GLY A 58 -6.69 -1.99 13.53
C GLY A 58 -6.21 -1.39 12.21
N PRO A 59 -5.13 -1.95 11.65
CA PRO A 59 -4.48 -1.40 10.48
C PRO A 59 -5.33 -1.57 9.21
N GLY A 60 -5.08 -0.73 8.20
CA GLY A 60 -5.53 -0.98 6.83
C GLY A 60 -4.85 -2.23 6.26
N ILE A 61 -5.63 -3.29 6.02
CA ILE A 61 -5.11 -4.62 5.62
C ILE A 61 -5.28 -4.95 4.14
N GLY A 62 -6.01 -4.11 3.39
CA GLY A 62 -6.41 -4.40 2.01
C GLY A 62 -5.24 -4.65 1.06
N ASP A 63 -4.22 -3.78 1.12
CA ASP A 63 -3.03 -3.88 0.27
C ASP A 63 -2.14 -5.06 0.64
N VAL A 64 -1.99 -5.33 1.94
CA VAL A 64 -1.25 -6.51 2.44
C VAL A 64 -1.91 -7.79 1.96
N ARG A 65 -3.23 -7.91 2.09
CA ARG A 65 -4.00 -9.04 1.55
C ARG A 65 -3.77 -9.18 0.05
N SER A 66 -3.97 -8.10 -0.72
CA SER A 66 -3.82 -8.12 -2.18
C SER A 66 -2.44 -8.65 -2.58
N ARG A 67 -1.38 -8.20 -1.90
CA ARG A 67 -0.02 -8.65 -2.18
C ARG A 67 0.18 -10.13 -1.83
N LEU A 68 -0.27 -10.59 -0.68
CA LEU A 68 -0.14 -11.99 -0.27
C LEU A 68 -0.85 -12.94 -1.24
N VAL A 69 -2.08 -12.61 -1.63
CA VAL A 69 -2.86 -13.44 -2.57
C VAL A 69 -2.22 -13.44 -3.96
N ARG A 70 -1.63 -12.32 -4.41
CA ARG A 70 -0.93 -12.25 -5.69
C ARG A 70 0.39 -13.05 -5.71
N LEU A 71 0.98 -13.31 -4.54
CA LEU A 71 2.19 -14.12 -4.38
C LEU A 71 1.93 -15.62 -4.23
N ILE A 72 0.67 -16.05 -4.21
CA ILE A 72 0.31 -17.48 -4.30
C ILE A 72 0.93 -18.03 -5.60
N PRO A 73 1.73 -19.11 -5.54
CA PRO A 73 2.33 -19.69 -6.73
C PRO A 73 1.25 -20.15 -7.71
N ASP A 74 1.40 -19.80 -8.99
CA ASP A 74 0.52 -20.32 -10.04
C ASP A 74 0.82 -21.81 -10.29
N ASP A 75 -0.19 -22.53 -10.77
CA ASP A 75 -0.12 -23.94 -11.18
C ASP A 75 -0.70 -24.05 -12.60
N PRO A 76 0.11 -23.74 -13.63
CA PRO A 76 -0.38 -23.56 -15.01
C PRO A 76 -0.89 -24.85 -15.66
N ASP A 77 -0.62 -26.02 -15.05
CA ASP A 77 -1.01 -27.32 -15.58
C ASP A 77 -2.33 -27.83 -14.99
N HIS A 78 -2.86 -27.19 -13.93
CA HIS A 78 -4.07 -27.61 -13.22
C HIS A 78 -4.90 -26.43 -12.73
N ASP A 79 -5.94 -26.07 -13.49
CA ASP A 79 -6.91 -25.04 -13.11
C ASP A 79 -7.67 -25.41 -11.80
N ASP A 80 -7.86 -26.71 -11.54
CA ASP A 80 -8.45 -27.24 -10.30
C ASP A 80 -7.42 -27.40 -9.16
N SER A 81 -6.26 -26.74 -9.23
CA SER A 81 -5.27 -26.80 -8.17
C SER A 81 -5.76 -26.13 -6.88
N GLU A 82 -5.35 -26.68 -5.73
CA GLU A 82 -5.64 -26.09 -4.42
C GLU A 82 -5.16 -24.62 -4.34
N LYS A 83 -4.06 -24.27 -5.03
CA LYS A 83 -3.54 -22.91 -5.06
C LYS A 83 -4.46 -21.96 -5.80
N ALA A 84 -5.01 -22.39 -6.95
CA ALA A 84 -6.00 -21.61 -7.69
C ALA A 84 -7.27 -21.41 -6.85
N ALA A 85 -7.75 -22.46 -6.17
CA ALA A 85 -8.89 -22.38 -5.26
C ALA A 85 -8.64 -21.41 -4.09
N LEU A 86 -7.48 -21.46 -3.43
CA LEU A 86 -7.11 -20.51 -2.38
C LEU A 86 -7.02 -19.07 -2.89
N LYS A 87 -6.49 -18.88 -4.11
CA LYS A 87 -6.41 -17.57 -4.76
C LYS A 87 -7.80 -17.02 -5.06
N ALA A 88 -8.73 -17.85 -5.54
CA ALA A 88 -10.12 -17.48 -5.72
C ALA A 88 -10.79 -17.15 -4.38
N PHE A 89 -10.63 -18.01 -3.37
CA PHE A 89 -11.20 -17.86 -2.04
C PHE A 89 -10.82 -16.52 -1.37
N PHE A 90 -9.53 -16.18 -1.33
CA PHE A 90 -9.08 -14.96 -0.66
C PHE A 90 -9.23 -13.68 -1.48
N ASN A 91 -9.42 -13.79 -2.81
CA ASN A 91 -9.82 -12.66 -3.65
C ASN A 91 -11.33 -12.41 -3.63
N HIS A 92 -12.12 -13.39 -3.22
CA HIS A 92 -13.58 -13.31 -3.24
C HIS A 92 -14.10 -12.11 -2.45
N ARG A 93 -15.06 -11.42 -3.06
CA ARG A 93 -15.79 -10.31 -2.46
C ARG A 93 -17.26 -10.68 -2.44
N LEU A 94 -17.89 -10.48 -1.29
CA LEU A 94 -19.32 -10.68 -1.14
C LEU A 94 -20.11 -9.71 -2.04
N PRO A 95 -21.36 -10.06 -2.40
CA PRO A 95 -22.27 -9.20 -3.14
C PRO A 95 -22.37 -7.79 -2.56
N LYS A 96 -22.71 -6.82 -3.40
CA LYS A 96 -22.98 -5.44 -2.94
C LYS A 96 -24.34 -5.31 -2.26
N ASP A 97 -25.26 -6.23 -2.51
CA ASP A 97 -26.53 -6.27 -1.81
C ASP A 97 -26.36 -6.83 -0.40
N ARG A 98 -26.87 -6.11 0.59
CA ARG A 98 -26.67 -6.40 2.02
C ARG A 98 -27.27 -7.75 2.45
N ALA A 99 -28.45 -8.10 1.93
CA ALA A 99 -29.11 -9.35 2.31
C ALA A 99 -28.40 -10.55 1.68
N MET A 100 -28.05 -10.45 0.39
CA MET A 100 -27.28 -11.48 -0.31
C MET A 100 -25.89 -11.67 0.30
N ALA A 101 -25.19 -10.59 0.61
CA ALA A 101 -23.87 -10.65 1.23
C ALA A 101 -23.89 -11.38 2.57
N LYS A 102 -24.89 -11.08 3.42
CA LYS A 102 -25.06 -11.77 4.70
C LYS A 102 -25.39 -13.25 4.51
N ALA A 103 -26.28 -13.58 3.58
CA ALA A 103 -26.65 -14.98 3.31
C ALA A 103 -25.45 -15.79 2.82
N GLU A 104 -24.66 -15.22 1.91
CA GLU A 104 -23.47 -15.86 1.37
C GLU A 104 -22.35 -16.00 2.42
N TRP A 105 -22.15 -14.99 3.27
CA TRP A 105 -21.22 -15.09 4.40
C TRP A 105 -21.54 -16.27 5.32
N LEU A 106 -22.81 -16.47 5.67
CA LEU A 106 -23.23 -17.58 6.53
C LEU A 106 -22.91 -18.94 5.89
N LYS A 107 -23.21 -19.11 4.60
CA LYS A 107 -22.84 -20.32 3.84
C LYS A 107 -21.34 -20.60 3.86
N ILE A 108 -20.51 -19.56 3.71
CA ILE A 108 -19.06 -19.70 3.76
C ILE A 108 -18.60 -20.16 5.16
N VAL A 109 -19.12 -19.57 6.23
CA VAL A 109 -18.77 -19.90 7.62
C VAL A 109 -19.22 -21.34 7.99
N GLU A 110 -20.35 -21.77 7.45
CA GLU A 110 -20.92 -23.13 7.60
C GLU A 110 -20.22 -24.17 6.71
N ALA A 111 -19.30 -23.73 5.84
CA ALA A 111 -18.60 -24.56 4.87
C ALA A 111 -19.48 -25.19 3.76
N ASP A 112 -20.63 -24.56 3.50
CA ASP A 112 -21.65 -24.92 2.49
C ASP A 112 -21.64 -23.92 1.32
N HIS A 113 -20.45 -23.67 0.76
CA HIS A 113 -20.27 -22.78 -0.37
C HIS A 113 -19.22 -23.35 -1.33
N ASP A 114 -19.43 -23.18 -2.63
CA ASP A 114 -18.58 -23.77 -3.69
C ASP A 114 -17.13 -23.27 -3.65
N LEU A 115 -16.88 -22.12 -3.01
CA LEU A 115 -15.52 -21.60 -2.77
C LEU A 115 -14.63 -22.57 -2.00
N TRP A 116 -15.20 -23.49 -1.22
CA TRP A 116 -14.45 -24.51 -0.51
C TRP A 116 -14.00 -25.68 -1.39
N SER A 117 -14.47 -25.75 -2.63
CA SER A 117 -14.07 -26.79 -3.58
C SER A 117 -12.56 -26.76 -3.82
N TYR A 118 -11.95 -27.93 -3.96
CA TYR A 118 -10.51 -28.11 -4.20
C TYR A 118 -9.56 -27.59 -3.11
N ILE A 119 -10.08 -27.20 -1.93
CA ILE A 119 -9.25 -26.88 -0.75
C ILE A 119 -9.16 -28.12 0.15
N ALA A 120 -7.95 -28.58 0.48
CA ALA A 120 -7.77 -29.76 1.32
C ALA A 120 -8.39 -29.55 2.71
N THR A 121 -8.93 -30.64 3.28
CA THR A 121 -9.65 -30.62 4.57
C THR A 121 -8.87 -29.92 5.68
N ALA A 122 -7.56 -30.17 5.80
CA ALA A 122 -6.74 -29.53 6.83
C ALA A 122 -6.70 -27.99 6.70
N LYS A 123 -6.56 -27.47 5.48
CA LYS A 123 -6.60 -26.01 5.23
C LYS A 123 -8.01 -25.47 5.39
N LYS A 124 -9.03 -26.19 4.91
CA LYS A 124 -10.45 -25.83 5.08
C LYS A 124 -10.79 -25.62 6.56
N GLU A 125 -10.48 -26.59 7.42
CA GLU A 125 -10.76 -26.49 8.86
C GLU A 125 -10.00 -25.33 9.52
N LEU A 126 -8.72 -25.13 9.18
CA LEU A 126 -7.93 -24.03 9.70
C LEU A 126 -8.49 -22.66 9.30
N ILE A 127 -8.81 -22.47 8.01
CA ILE A 127 -9.38 -21.21 7.50
C ILE A 127 -10.74 -20.96 8.15
N ARG A 128 -11.59 -21.99 8.18
CA ARG A 128 -12.95 -21.92 8.74
C ARG A 128 -12.94 -21.60 10.24
N ALA A 129 -11.98 -22.09 11.02
CA ALA A 129 -11.85 -21.73 12.43
C ALA A 129 -11.61 -20.22 12.62
N ILE A 130 -10.75 -19.62 11.79
CA ILE A 130 -10.50 -18.17 11.81
C ILE A 130 -11.73 -17.37 11.35
N LEU A 131 -12.43 -17.83 10.31
CA LEU A 131 -13.66 -17.18 9.86
C LEU A 131 -14.79 -17.25 10.91
N ASN A 132 -14.89 -18.36 11.63
CA ASN A 132 -15.82 -18.49 12.76
C ASN A 132 -15.45 -17.56 13.92
N MET A 133 -14.15 -17.38 14.21
CA MET A 133 -13.69 -16.43 15.21
C MET A 133 -14.12 -14.99 14.86
N VAL A 134 -13.90 -14.53 13.63
CA VAL A 134 -14.36 -13.18 13.24
C VAL A 134 -15.88 -13.09 13.24
N ASN A 135 -16.60 -14.13 12.82
CA ASN A 135 -18.07 -14.17 12.89
C ASN A 135 -18.57 -14.01 14.34
N TYR A 136 -17.96 -14.71 15.28
CA TYR A 136 -18.27 -14.59 16.70
C TYR A 136 -17.99 -13.18 17.23
N GLU A 137 -16.86 -12.58 16.84
CA GLU A 137 -16.51 -11.21 17.21
C GLU A 137 -17.44 -10.16 16.58
N ILE A 138 -17.98 -10.40 15.37
CA ILE A 138 -19.05 -9.59 14.76
C ILE A 138 -20.31 -9.64 15.62
N VAL A 139 -20.77 -10.84 15.99
CA VAL A 139 -22.01 -11.02 16.76
C VAL A 139 -21.91 -10.39 18.14
N LYS A 140 -20.76 -10.49 18.83
CA LYS A 140 -20.52 -9.82 20.13
C LYS A 140 -20.67 -8.30 20.08
N ARG A 141 -20.28 -7.69 18.95
CA ARG A 141 -20.29 -6.24 18.75
C ARG A 141 -21.59 -5.74 18.15
N LEU A 142 -22.56 -6.62 17.91
CA LEU A 142 -23.87 -6.23 17.43
C LEU A 142 -24.54 -5.28 18.44
N ARG A 143 -25.05 -4.14 17.95
CA ARG A 143 -25.84 -3.17 18.70
C ARG A 143 -27.07 -2.79 17.88
N PRO A 144 -28.18 -2.35 18.52
CA PRO A 144 -29.31 -1.78 17.78
C PRO A 144 -28.91 -0.56 16.92
N SER A 145 -27.93 0.22 17.38
CA SER A 145 -27.40 1.41 16.71
C SER A 145 -26.26 1.13 15.73
N SER A 146 -25.63 -0.06 15.77
CA SER A 146 -24.49 -0.41 14.93
C SER A 146 -24.49 -1.89 14.58
N THR A 147 -24.50 -2.17 13.28
CA THR A 147 -24.47 -3.52 12.73
C THR A 147 -23.35 -3.63 11.72
N PHE A 148 -22.77 -4.82 11.57
CA PHE A 148 -21.74 -5.07 10.57
C PHE A 148 -22.39 -5.19 9.18
N ASP A 149 -21.85 -4.46 8.20
CA ASP A 149 -22.25 -4.53 6.81
C ASP A 149 -21.31 -5.45 6.01
N PHE A 150 -21.86 -6.54 5.47
CA PHE A 150 -21.10 -7.50 4.67
C PHE A 150 -20.97 -7.06 3.19
N SER A 151 -21.66 -6.00 2.77
CA SER A 151 -21.73 -5.57 1.38
C SER A 151 -20.34 -5.30 0.79
N GLY A 152 -19.94 -6.06 -0.23
CA GLY A 152 -18.61 -5.92 -0.86
C GLY A 152 -17.42 -6.36 0.00
N ALA A 153 -17.66 -6.96 1.16
CA ALA A 153 -16.60 -7.36 2.08
C ALA A 153 -15.69 -8.43 1.44
N SER A 154 -14.38 -8.32 1.68
CA SER A 154 -13.37 -9.24 1.17
C SER A 154 -13.18 -10.39 2.15
N ILE A 155 -13.29 -11.64 1.68
CA ILE A 155 -13.08 -12.83 2.52
C ILE A 155 -11.65 -12.87 3.06
N GLY A 156 -10.65 -12.48 2.26
CA GLY A 156 -9.27 -12.38 2.74
C GLY A 156 -9.06 -11.27 3.78
N ASN A 157 -9.82 -10.17 3.73
CA ASN A 157 -9.75 -9.14 4.77
C ASN A 157 -10.37 -9.66 6.07
N LEU A 158 -11.52 -10.32 5.99
CA LEU A 158 -12.18 -10.96 7.13
C LEU A 158 -11.28 -12.00 7.79
N PHE A 159 -10.59 -12.82 6.99
CA PHE A 159 -9.60 -13.78 7.47
C PHE A 159 -8.44 -13.11 8.20
N LEU A 160 -7.78 -12.10 7.61
CA LEU A 160 -6.66 -11.40 8.25
C LEU A 160 -7.09 -10.70 9.54
N THR A 161 -8.27 -10.07 9.57
CA THR A 161 -8.82 -9.48 10.79
C THR A 161 -9.07 -10.54 11.85
N GLY A 162 -9.70 -11.66 11.49
CA GLY A 162 -9.94 -12.78 12.42
C GLY A 162 -8.64 -13.36 12.97
N ALA A 163 -7.64 -13.58 12.12
CA ALA A 163 -6.33 -14.11 12.51
C ALA A 163 -5.57 -13.13 13.41
N ARG A 164 -5.66 -11.82 13.16
CA ARG A 164 -5.11 -10.78 14.03
C ARG A 164 -5.78 -10.82 15.41
N LEU A 165 -7.11 -10.86 15.46
CA LEU A 165 -7.86 -10.89 16.72
C LEU A 165 -7.55 -12.17 17.52
N PHE A 166 -7.44 -13.31 16.83
CA PHE A 166 -7.09 -14.59 17.44
C PHE A 166 -5.68 -14.61 18.03
N THR A 167 -4.68 -14.12 17.27
CA THR A 167 -3.27 -14.17 17.68
C THR A 167 -2.82 -12.96 18.49
N GLY A 168 -3.60 -11.89 18.53
CA GLY A 168 -3.20 -10.59 19.08
C GLY A 168 -2.06 -9.90 18.31
N SER A 169 -1.74 -10.36 17.08
CA SER A 169 -0.59 -9.87 16.32
C SER A 169 -0.89 -9.82 14.83
N PHE A 170 -0.80 -8.62 14.24
CA PHE A 170 -0.97 -8.46 12.80
C PHE A 170 0.13 -9.18 12.00
N GLU A 171 1.39 -9.18 12.48
CA GLU A 171 2.46 -9.94 11.81
C GLU A 171 2.20 -11.45 11.81
N SER A 172 1.65 -11.99 12.91
CA SER A 172 1.31 -13.41 12.99
C SER A 172 0.16 -13.76 12.04
N SER A 173 -0.78 -12.84 11.82
CA SER A 173 -1.85 -13.01 10.83
C SER A 173 -1.32 -13.07 9.39
N ILE A 174 -0.34 -12.22 9.06
CA ILE A 174 0.35 -12.24 7.76
C ILE A 174 1.10 -13.55 7.58
N TYR A 175 1.83 -13.99 8.61
CA TYR A 175 2.54 -15.27 8.60
C TYR A 175 1.59 -16.46 8.37
N LEU A 176 0.44 -16.48 9.07
CA LEU A 176 -0.55 -17.53 8.94
C LEU A 176 -1.11 -17.60 7.50
N LEU A 177 -1.54 -16.47 6.94
CA LEU A 177 -2.03 -16.43 5.56
C LEU A 177 -0.94 -16.83 4.57
N SER A 178 0.28 -16.31 4.72
CA SER A 178 1.45 -16.64 3.90
C SER A 178 1.74 -18.15 3.89
N SER A 179 1.64 -18.80 5.05
CA SER A 179 1.86 -20.24 5.21
C SER A 179 0.77 -21.08 4.54
N ILE A 180 -0.51 -20.76 4.78
CA ILE A 180 -1.66 -21.43 4.15
C ILE A 180 -1.56 -21.37 2.62
N CYS A 181 -1.21 -20.19 2.12
CA CYS A 181 -1.06 -19.87 0.71
C CYS A 181 0.26 -20.37 0.08
N SER A 182 1.15 -20.96 0.86
CA SER A 182 2.47 -21.44 0.40
C SER A 182 3.26 -20.36 -0.35
N VAL A 183 3.17 -19.11 0.14
CA VAL A 183 3.95 -18.00 -0.39
C VAL A 183 5.45 -18.32 -0.22
N PRO A 184 6.29 -18.12 -1.24
CA PRO A 184 7.69 -18.54 -1.18
C PRO A 184 8.49 -17.88 -0.03
N ASN A 185 9.25 -18.68 0.72
CA ASN A 185 10.02 -18.25 1.91
C ASN A 185 11.07 -17.14 1.65
N HIS A 186 11.39 -16.89 0.39
CA HIS A 186 12.35 -15.88 -0.05
C HIS A 186 11.69 -14.56 -0.47
N THR A 187 10.38 -14.47 -0.29
CA THR A 187 9.58 -13.29 -0.58
C THR A 187 8.75 -12.97 0.66
N SER A 188 8.93 -11.76 1.19
CA SER A 188 8.21 -11.31 2.38
C SER A 188 7.29 -10.14 2.06
N VAL A 189 6.16 -10.08 2.76
CA VAL A 189 5.24 -8.92 2.76
C VAL A 189 5.29 -8.33 4.15
N LEU A 190 5.85 -7.12 4.25
CA LEU A 190 6.12 -6.45 5.50
C LEU A 190 5.19 -5.24 5.62
N PRO A 191 4.35 -5.16 6.67
CA PRO A 191 3.62 -3.94 6.94
C PRO A 191 4.61 -2.86 7.39
N ALA A 192 4.48 -1.65 6.87
CA ALA A 192 5.39 -0.54 7.15
C ALA A 192 5.47 -0.21 8.65
N ILE A 193 4.36 -0.41 9.37
CA ILE A 193 4.26 -0.29 10.83
C ILE A 193 3.77 -1.63 11.38
N ASN A 194 4.40 -2.13 12.44
CA ASN A 194 3.87 -3.27 13.19
C ASN A 194 2.91 -2.76 14.28
N THR A 195 1.61 -2.94 14.07
CA THR A 195 0.59 -2.46 15.02
C THR A 195 -0.72 -3.23 14.92
N ASN A 196 -1.45 -3.23 16.04
CA ASN A 196 -2.84 -3.69 16.11
C ASN A 196 -3.84 -2.53 16.12
N PHE A 197 -3.39 -1.29 15.98
CA PHE A 197 -4.23 -0.09 16.06
C PHE A 197 -4.33 0.62 14.72
N THR A 198 -5.40 1.38 14.54
CA THR A 198 -5.61 2.22 13.38
C THR A 198 -4.68 3.44 13.43
N HIS A 199 -4.01 3.73 12.33
CA HIS A 199 -3.20 4.93 12.16
C HIS A 199 -3.68 5.65 10.92
N HIS A 200 -3.92 6.95 11.05
CA HIS A 200 -4.47 7.76 9.96
C HIS A 200 -3.41 8.73 9.44
N ILE A 201 -3.56 9.10 8.17
CA ILE A 201 -2.73 10.10 7.52
C ILE A 201 -3.54 11.37 7.28
N SER A 202 -2.86 12.50 7.34
CA SER A 202 -3.37 13.82 6.99
C SER A 202 -2.35 14.54 6.11
N CYS A 203 -2.81 15.43 5.24
CA CYS A 203 -1.94 16.24 4.40
C CYS A 203 -2.35 17.71 4.38
N SER A 204 -1.35 18.57 4.18
CA SER A 204 -1.56 19.99 3.84
C SER A 204 -1.38 20.20 2.34
N LEU A 205 -2.21 21.05 1.77
CA LEU A 205 -2.07 21.53 0.40
C LEU A 205 -1.38 22.90 0.39
N ALA A 206 -0.78 23.26 -0.74
CA ALA A 206 -0.06 24.53 -0.91
C ALA A 206 -0.94 25.79 -0.74
N ASN A 207 -2.27 25.65 -0.76
CA ASN A 207 -3.22 26.74 -0.47
C ASN A 207 -3.59 26.83 1.02
N GLY A 208 -2.95 26.04 1.89
CA GLY A 208 -3.23 25.97 3.32
C GLY A 208 -4.40 25.04 3.71
N THR A 209 -5.05 24.36 2.76
CA THR A 209 -6.13 23.41 3.06
C THR A 209 -5.57 22.13 3.67
N HIS A 210 -6.27 21.58 4.67
CA HIS A 210 -5.93 20.30 5.29
C HIS A 210 -6.95 19.22 4.93
N ILE A 211 -6.47 18.03 4.56
CA ILE A 211 -7.30 16.87 4.26
C ILE A 211 -6.89 15.71 5.15
N THR A 212 -7.87 15.07 5.79
CA THR A 212 -7.65 13.99 6.76
C THR A 212 -8.32 12.70 6.32
N GLY A 213 -7.57 11.59 6.43
CA GLY A 213 -7.98 10.25 6.02
C GLY A 213 -7.48 9.92 4.61
N GLN A 214 -6.91 8.72 4.45
CA GLN A 214 -6.36 8.27 3.15
C GLN A 214 -7.42 8.29 2.05
N ASN A 215 -8.61 7.77 2.33
CA ASN A 215 -9.71 7.79 1.37
C ASN A 215 -10.08 9.21 0.96
N SER A 216 -10.13 10.19 1.87
CA SER A 216 -10.42 11.59 1.52
C SER A 216 -9.35 12.23 0.62
N ILE A 217 -8.10 11.78 0.75
CA ILE A 217 -6.97 12.27 -0.05
C ILE A 217 -7.04 11.70 -1.47
N SER A 218 -7.28 10.39 -1.59
CA SER A 218 -7.29 9.71 -2.89
C SER A 218 -8.65 9.75 -3.59
N HIS A 219 -9.74 9.53 -2.85
CA HIS A 219 -11.09 9.20 -3.34
C HIS A 219 -12.18 9.95 -2.55
N PRO A 220 -12.52 11.21 -2.90
CA PRO A 220 -13.51 11.97 -2.16
C PRO A 220 -14.88 11.29 -2.20
N SER A 221 -15.47 11.02 -1.04
CA SER A 221 -16.91 10.75 -0.93
C SER A 221 -17.66 12.07 -1.25
N GLU A 222 -18.77 12.02 -1.99
CA GLU A 222 -19.64 13.20 -2.15
C GLU A 222 -20.02 13.72 -0.74
N THR A 223 -19.75 15.01 -0.46
CA THR A 223 -19.87 15.77 0.82
C THR A 223 -18.58 16.02 1.63
N THR A 224 -17.57 16.66 1.01
CA THR A 224 -16.49 17.34 1.74
C THR A 224 -16.15 18.76 1.24
N ALA A 225 -16.83 19.26 0.21
CA ALA A 225 -16.71 20.66 -0.17
C ALA A 225 -17.57 21.51 0.79
N LEU A 226 -16.94 22.25 1.69
CA LEU A 226 -17.59 23.40 2.34
C LEU A 226 -17.94 24.40 1.22
N ASP A 227 -19.23 24.62 1.02
CA ASP A 227 -19.76 25.53 0.01
C ASP A 227 -19.27 26.98 0.29
N PRO A 228 -18.64 27.70 -0.66
CA PRO A 228 -18.07 29.02 -0.40
C PRO A 228 -19.11 30.15 -0.28
N SER A 229 -20.40 29.87 -0.45
CA SER A 229 -21.45 30.90 -0.57
C SER A 229 -22.06 31.38 0.77
N SER A 230 -21.56 30.97 1.93
CA SER A 230 -22.11 31.38 3.24
C SER A 230 -21.27 32.40 4.02
N ILE A 231 -20.27 33.05 3.41
CA ILE A 231 -19.43 34.03 4.11
C ILE A 231 -20.05 35.42 4.01
N SER A 232 -20.89 35.77 4.99
CA SER A 232 -21.14 37.18 5.34
C SER A 232 -20.00 37.69 6.23
N PRO A 233 -19.41 38.87 5.95
CA PRO A 233 -18.18 39.30 6.61
C PRO A 233 -18.48 40.05 7.90
N THR A 234 -18.66 39.33 9.02
CA THR A 234 -18.47 39.88 10.37
C THR A 234 -18.55 38.76 11.41
N THR A 235 -17.41 38.16 11.77
CA THR A 235 -17.01 37.80 13.15
C THR A 235 -15.79 36.88 13.13
N ILE A 236 -14.83 37.18 14.01
CA ILE A 236 -13.67 36.35 14.30
C ILE A 236 -14.15 35.21 15.21
N THR A 237 -14.20 33.96 14.72
CA THR A 237 -14.43 32.78 15.56
C THR A 237 -13.70 31.53 15.02
N ASN A 238 -13.23 30.72 15.97
CA ASN A 238 -12.44 29.49 15.89
C ASN A 238 -12.92 28.42 14.89
N PRO A 239 -12.05 27.47 14.47
CA PRO A 239 -12.41 26.42 13.52
C PRO A 239 -13.21 25.32 14.23
N THR A 240 -14.52 25.49 14.34
CA THR A 240 -15.46 24.45 14.74
C THR A 240 -16.64 24.45 13.77
N SER A 241 -16.51 23.77 12.64
CA SER A 241 -17.64 23.48 11.74
C SER A 241 -17.78 21.97 11.54
N SER A 242 -18.18 21.31 12.62
CA SER A 242 -18.96 20.06 12.57
C SER A 242 -20.25 20.33 13.33
N ASP A 243 -21.39 20.00 12.74
CA ASP A 243 -22.69 20.11 13.41
C ASP A 243 -22.62 19.38 14.77
N PRO A 244 -22.83 20.07 15.91
CA PRO A 244 -22.71 19.47 17.23
C PRO A 244 -23.62 18.23 17.39
N ASP A 245 -24.75 18.22 16.67
CA ASP A 245 -25.77 17.18 16.75
C ASP A 245 -25.32 15.87 16.05
N GLU A 246 -24.65 15.97 14.90
CA GLU A 246 -24.07 14.79 14.22
C GLU A 246 -22.95 14.16 15.06
N THR A 247 -22.07 14.98 15.63
CA THR A 247 -20.93 14.49 16.41
C THR A 247 -21.39 13.77 17.69
N ALA A 248 -22.40 14.34 18.37
CA ALA A 248 -23.02 13.73 19.54
C ALA A 248 -23.75 12.42 19.22
N HIS A 249 -24.47 12.36 18.08
CA HIS A 249 -25.12 11.13 17.63
C HIS A 249 -24.10 10.03 17.30
N HIS A 250 -22.97 10.37 16.67
CA HIS A 250 -21.89 9.41 16.39
C HIS A 250 -21.13 8.97 17.65
N ASP A 251 -20.96 9.83 18.65
CA ASP A 251 -20.37 9.47 19.95
C ASP A 251 -21.25 8.50 20.76
N ALA A 252 -22.56 8.44 20.48
CA ALA A 252 -23.47 7.45 21.05
C ALA A 252 -23.38 6.06 20.39
N ILE A 253 -22.63 5.93 19.28
CA ILE A 253 -22.39 4.66 18.60
C ILE A 253 -21.15 3.99 19.19
N GLU A 254 -21.35 2.88 19.91
CA GLU A 254 -20.27 2.04 20.47
C GLU A 254 -19.53 1.22 19.39
N ASP A 255 -18.79 1.91 18.52
CA ASP A 255 -17.88 1.31 17.56
C ASP A 255 -16.43 1.26 18.10
N ALA A 256 -15.47 0.76 17.31
CA ALA A 256 -14.06 0.78 17.70
C ALA A 256 -13.42 2.18 17.74
N ASN A 257 -14.19 3.21 17.41
CA ASN A 257 -13.76 4.61 17.49
C ASN A 257 -13.84 5.12 18.93
N LEU A 258 -12.76 5.72 19.42
CA LEU A 258 -12.76 6.35 20.74
C LEU A 258 -13.65 7.61 20.74
N PRO A 259 -14.28 7.97 21.88
CA PRO A 259 -14.97 9.25 22.03
C PRO A 259 -14.05 10.42 21.67
N GLY A 260 -14.56 11.40 20.90
CA GLY A 260 -13.78 12.53 20.39
C GLY A 260 -12.88 12.23 19.17
N THR A 261 -12.95 11.04 18.58
CA THR A 261 -12.32 10.75 17.27
C THR A 261 -12.89 11.68 16.19
N LEU A 262 -12.04 12.17 15.28
CA LEU A 262 -12.46 13.09 14.21
C LEU A 262 -13.63 12.51 13.37
N PRO A 263 -14.71 13.28 13.12
CA PRO A 263 -15.87 12.81 12.35
C PRO A 263 -15.51 12.30 10.94
N THR A 264 -14.54 12.93 10.28
CA THR A 264 -14.07 12.52 8.94
C THR A 264 -13.46 11.11 8.90
N LEU A 265 -12.94 10.63 10.04
CA LEU A 265 -12.37 9.28 10.17
C LEU A 265 -13.43 8.21 10.51
N ARG A 266 -14.63 8.63 10.92
CA ARG A 266 -15.73 7.74 11.34
C ARG A 266 -16.65 7.35 10.19
N LYS A 267 -16.61 8.06 9.06
CA LYS A 267 -17.49 7.81 7.90
C LYS A 267 -17.22 6.44 7.27
N GLN A 268 -18.29 5.73 6.90
CA GLN A 268 -18.22 4.46 6.18
C GLN A 268 -17.93 4.70 4.70
N ASN A 269 -16.69 4.48 4.27
CA ASN A 269 -16.28 4.66 2.88
C ASN A 269 -16.38 3.33 2.09
N ILE A 270 -17.57 2.71 2.07
CA ILE A 270 -17.78 1.37 1.48
C ILE A 270 -17.77 1.41 -0.05
N HIS A 271 -18.26 2.50 -0.66
CA HIS A 271 -18.29 2.69 -2.11
C HIS A 271 -17.08 3.51 -2.58
N PHE A 272 -16.30 2.99 -3.53
CA PHE A 272 -15.17 3.69 -4.15
C PHE A 272 -15.20 3.51 -5.68
N CYS A 273 -14.79 4.53 -6.44
CA CYS A 273 -14.62 4.46 -7.89
C CYS A 273 -13.40 5.27 -8.34
N LYS A 274 -12.36 4.61 -8.87
CA LYS A 274 -11.09 5.24 -9.26
C LYS A 274 -11.13 6.04 -10.57
N ALA A 275 -12.26 6.07 -11.28
CA ALA A 275 -12.31 6.46 -12.69
C ALA A 275 -12.80 7.90 -12.95
N ALA A 276 -13.21 8.65 -11.93
CA ALA A 276 -13.76 10.00 -12.10
C ALA A 276 -13.55 10.82 -10.82
N GLU A 277 -12.30 11.13 -10.49
CA GLU A 277 -11.97 11.94 -9.32
C GLU A 277 -11.39 13.26 -9.79
N ASP A 278 -12.01 14.36 -9.39
CA ASP A 278 -11.51 15.70 -9.68
C ASP A 278 -10.09 15.87 -9.13
N ASP A 279 -9.33 16.83 -9.61
CA ASP A 279 -8.04 17.14 -9.01
C ASP A 279 -8.18 17.73 -7.61
N LEU A 280 -7.11 17.63 -6.80
CA LEU A 280 -7.01 18.44 -5.58
C LEU A 280 -6.91 19.93 -5.96
N PRO A 281 -7.52 20.83 -5.16
CA PRO A 281 -7.53 22.26 -5.46
C PRO A 281 -6.14 22.91 -5.46
N ALA A 282 -5.16 22.26 -4.82
CA ALA A 282 -3.75 22.63 -4.83
C ALA A 282 -2.87 21.39 -4.60
N ARG A 283 -1.58 21.50 -4.95
CA ARG A 283 -0.59 20.44 -4.75
C ARG A 283 -0.47 20.08 -3.27
N ILE A 284 -0.29 18.78 -2.97
CA ILE A 284 0.08 18.34 -1.62
C ILE A 284 1.47 18.86 -1.29
N GLU A 285 1.59 19.56 -0.17
CA GLU A 285 2.87 20.09 0.32
C GLU A 285 3.54 19.12 1.30
N ARG A 286 2.75 18.52 2.20
CA ARG A 286 3.26 17.62 3.25
C ARG A 286 2.21 16.62 3.67
N LEU A 287 2.65 15.42 4.07
CA LEU A 287 1.82 14.36 4.63
C LEU A 287 2.42 13.82 5.91
N TRP A 288 1.59 13.59 6.93
CA TRP A 288 2.00 13.10 8.25
C TRP A 288 0.97 12.13 8.83
N TYR A 289 1.39 11.37 9.85
CA TYR A 289 0.49 10.53 10.63
C TYR A 289 -0.19 11.34 11.72
N ILE A 290 -1.44 11.02 12.00
CA ILE A 290 -2.21 11.58 13.10
C ILE A 290 -2.76 10.48 14.02
N ASN A 291 -2.99 10.83 15.28
CA ASN A 291 -3.83 10.03 16.16
C ASN A 291 -5.33 10.25 15.82
N PRO A 292 -6.26 9.47 16.41
CA PRO A 292 -7.70 9.63 16.16
C PRO A 292 -8.25 11.04 16.47
N TYR A 293 -7.55 11.83 17.28
CA TYR A 293 -7.92 13.20 17.68
C TYR A 293 -7.36 14.29 16.74
N GLY A 294 -6.68 13.91 15.65
CA GLY A 294 -6.13 14.87 14.69
C GLY A 294 -4.75 15.42 15.02
N GLN A 295 -4.12 14.96 16.10
CA GLN A 295 -2.79 15.44 16.49
C GLN A 295 -1.71 14.68 15.71
N GLU A 296 -0.73 15.41 15.20
CA GLU A 296 0.43 14.82 14.52
C GLU A 296 1.19 13.88 15.45
N ILE A 297 1.52 12.69 14.93
CA ILE A 297 2.31 11.67 15.63
C ILE A 297 3.45 11.18 14.74
N LYS A 298 4.58 10.85 15.37
CA LYS A 298 5.73 10.24 14.69
C LYS A 298 5.82 8.76 15.02
N LEU A 299 5.66 7.92 14.01
CA LEU A 299 5.65 6.47 14.14
C LEU A 299 7.02 5.87 13.76
N SER A 300 7.40 4.82 14.47
CA SER A 300 8.57 4.01 14.12
C SER A 300 8.20 2.99 13.04
N ALA A 301 9.11 2.81 12.08
CA ALA A 301 8.96 1.74 11.11
C ALA A 301 9.06 0.36 11.77
N ASN A 302 8.44 -0.63 11.13
CA ASN A 302 8.58 -2.02 11.52
C ASN A 302 10.08 -2.42 11.52
N PRO A 303 10.62 -2.98 12.63
CA PRO A 303 12.00 -3.44 12.68
C PRO A 303 12.40 -4.40 11.56
N LYS A 304 11.47 -5.23 11.06
CA LYS A 304 11.72 -6.12 9.91
C LYS A 304 11.94 -5.35 8.61
N VAL A 305 11.29 -4.19 8.44
CA VAL A 305 11.51 -3.29 7.30
C VAL A 305 12.92 -2.70 7.37
N LEU A 306 13.34 -2.21 8.54
CA LEU A 306 14.70 -1.68 8.74
C LEU A 306 15.76 -2.76 8.52
N ALA A 307 15.53 -3.97 9.00
CA ALA A 307 16.41 -5.12 8.76
C ALA A 307 16.51 -5.45 7.25
N ALA A 308 15.37 -5.47 6.55
CA ALA A 308 15.34 -5.72 5.11
C ALA A 308 16.08 -4.64 4.32
N LEU A 309 15.97 -3.36 4.71
CA LEU A 309 16.70 -2.24 4.12
C LEU A 309 18.21 -2.34 4.37
N ASN A 310 18.63 -2.68 5.60
CA ASN A 310 20.05 -2.86 5.93
C ASN A 310 20.72 -3.97 5.12
N ASP A 311 19.98 -5.05 4.83
CA ASP A 311 20.44 -6.17 4.02
C ASP A 311 20.24 -5.96 2.50
N ALA A 312 19.66 -4.83 2.08
CA ALA A 312 19.34 -4.56 0.69
C ALA A 312 20.56 -4.10 -0.14
N GLN A 313 20.57 -4.48 -1.42
CA GLN A 313 21.39 -3.84 -2.45
C GLN A 313 20.60 -2.82 -3.27
N ALA A 314 19.27 -3.00 -3.31
CA ALA A 314 18.39 -2.20 -4.12
C ALA A 314 17.06 -1.91 -3.42
N ILE A 315 16.58 -0.69 -3.60
CA ILE A 315 15.23 -0.24 -3.29
C ILE A 315 14.53 0.06 -4.62
N ILE A 316 13.28 -0.37 -4.72
CA ILE A 316 12.38 -0.03 -5.82
C ILE A 316 11.17 0.70 -5.24
N TYR A 317 10.96 1.93 -5.64
CA TYR A 317 9.68 2.64 -5.46
C TYR A 317 8.79 2.25 -6.63
N SER A 318 7.86 1.33 -6.38
CA SER A 318 6.94 0.81 -7.40
C SER A 318 5.87 1.83 -7.76
N ILE A 319 5.20 1.61 -8.90
CA ILE A 319 4.02 2.39 -9.28
C ILE A 319 2.92 2.33 -8.20
N GLY A 320 2.23 3.46 -8.03
CA GLY A 320 1.17 3.65 -7.04
C GLY A 320 1.03 5.14 -6.69
N SER A 321 -0.07 5.50 -6.05
CA SER A 321 -0.32 6.89 -5.65
C SER A 321 0.80 7.39 -4.73
N LEU A 322 1.41 8.52 -5.07
CA LEU A 322 2.63 8.99 -4.44
C LEU A 322 2.42 9.18 -2.93
N TYR A 323 1.41 9.95 -2.55
CA TYR A 323 1.20 10.40 -1.18
C TYR A 323 0.45 9.37 -0.33
N THR A 324 -0.35 8.50 -0.92
CA THR A 324 -1.12 7.50 -0.13
C THR A 324 -0.55 6.08 -0.19
N SER A 325 0.37 5.79 -1.10
CA SER A 325 1.05 4.48 -1.18
C SER A 325 2.53 4.52 -0.78
N LEU A 326 3.30 5.47 -1.30
CA LEU A 326 4.75 5.48 -1.13
C LEU A 326 5.16 6.31 0.09
N ILE A 327 4.79 7.59 0.12
CA ILE A 327 5.17 8.54 1.18
C ILE A 327 4.85 8.02 2.60
N PRO A 328 3.69 7.38 2.89
CA PRO A 328 3.37 6.93 4.25
C PRO A 328 4.37 5.92 4.79
N SER A 329 5.01 5.12 3.92
CA SER A 329 6.06 4.19 4.32
C SER A 329 7.42 4.88 4.51
N LEU A 330 7.66 6.02 3.84
CA LEU A 330 8.95 6.72 3.82
C LEU A 330 9.13 7.68 4.98
N ILE A 331 8.06 8.32 5.46
CA ILE A 331 8.09 9.27 6.59
C ILE A 331 8.31 8.59 7.96
N LEU A 332 8.21 7.26 8.02
CA LEU A 332 8.36 6.52 9.27
C LEU A 332 9.79 6.63 9.81
N LYS A 333 9.93 6.81 11.13
CA LYS A 333 11.23 6.96 11.79
C LYS A 333 12.15 5.78 11.45
N GLY A 334 13.34 6.11 10.96
CA GLY A 334 14.40 5.17 10.60
C GLY A 334 14.46 4.83 9.10
N VAL A 335 13.36 5.01 8.35
CA VAL A 335 13.32 4.66 6.92
C VAL A 335 14.19 5.60 6.09
N GLY A 336 14.12 6.91 6.32
CA GLY A 336 14.91 7.90 5.60
C GLY A 336 16.41 7.65 5.73
N ALA A 337 16.91 7.44 6.94
CA ALA A 337 18.32 7.11 7.18
C ALA A 337 18.73 5.77 6.53
N ALA A 338 17.87 4.75 6.60
CA ALA A 338 18.13 3.45 5.99
C ALA A 338 18.17 3.53 4.46
N VAL A 339 17.27 4.29 3.84
CA VAL A 339 17.22 4.55 2.39
C VAL A 339 18.44 5.37 1.95
N ALA A 340 18.80 6.41 2.68
CA ALA A 340 19.93 7.27 2.35
C ALA A 340 21.29 6.54 2.42
N ASN A 341 21.36 5.42 3.14
CA ASN A 341 22.57 4.63 3.31
C ASN A 341 23.26 4.30 1.96
N PRO A 342 24.52 4.72 1.74
CA PRO A 342 25.27 4.41 0.51
C PRO A 342 25.52 2.91 0.28
N ALA A 343 25.34 2.06 1.29
CA ALA A 343 25.42 0.61 1.15
C ALA A 343 24.34 0.02 0.24
N ILE A 344 23.22 0.74 0.06
CA ILE A 344 22.16 0.47 -0.91
C ILE A 344 22.54 1.20 -2.20
N ARG A 345 23.02 0.42 -3.18
CA ARG A 345 23.59 0.97 -4.42
C ARG A 345 22.54 1.53 -5.37
N TYR A 346 21.36 0.89 -5.41
CA TYR A 346 20.32 1.23 -6.36
C TYR A 346 19.04 1.64 -5.64
N LYS A 347 18.54 2.82 -5.93
CA LYS A 347 17.29 3.39 -5.41
C LYS A 347 16.49 3.84 -6.61
N ILE A 348 15.59 2.97 -7.07
CA ILE A 348 14.99 3.02 -8.40
C ILE A 348 13.55 3.48 -8.25
N LEU A 349 13.19 4.62 -8.82
CA LEU A 349 11.80 5.06 -8.95
C LEU A 349 11.23 4.56 -10.27
N ILE A 350 10.16 3.76 -10.22
CA ILE A 350 9.34 3.45 -11.39
C ILE A 350 8.21 4.48 -11.42
N LEU A 351 8.29 5.43 -12.35
CA LEU A 351 7.37 6.56 -12.43
C LEU A 351 5.95 6.10 -12.78
N ASN A 352 4.94 6.75 -12.23
CA ASN A 352 3.55 6.44 -12.60
C ASN A 352 3.30 6.66 -14.10
N SER A 353 2.43 5.83 -14.68
CA SER A 353 2.01 5.94 -16.07
C SER A 353 1.08 7.12 -16.34
N THR A 354 0.47 7.66 -15.30
CA THR A 354 -0.39 8.84 -15.33
C THR A 354 -0.25 9.61 -14.03
N ASN A 355 -0.36 10.93 -14.08
CA ASN A 355 -0.68 11.72 -12.90
C ASN A 355 -2.08 11.35 -12.39
N ASP A 356 -2.24 11.26 -11.08
CA ASP A 356 -3.50 11.08 -10.38
C ASP A 356 -3.87 12.38 -9.64
N ARG A 357 -5.05 12.40 -9.02
CA ARG A 357 -5.56 13.54 -8.23
C ARG A 357 -4.54 14.07 -7.21
N GLU A 358 -3.74 13.18 -6.59
CA GLU A 358 -2.72 13.52 -5.60
C GLU A 358 -1.53 14.28 -6.18
N THR A 359 -1.29 14.09 -7.48
CA THR A 359 -0.14 14.63 -8.22
C THR A 359 -0.56 15.65 -9.29
N GLY A 360 -1.80 16.14 -9.22
CA GLY A 360 -2.30 17.32 -9.93
C GLY A 360 -2.02 18.63 -9.17
N PRO A 361 -2.81 19.71 -9.39
CA PRO A 361 -3.90 19.82 -10.37
C PRO A 361 -3.38 19.88 -11.81
N ALA A 362 -4.25 19.62 -12.80
CA ALA A 362 -3.92 19.62 -14.23
C ALA A 362 -3.30 20.93 -14.74
N ALA A 363 -3.55 22.05 -14.06
CA ALA A 363 -2.91 23.34 -14.34
C ALA A 363 -1.41 23.35 -14.01
N LYS A 364 -0.98 22.54 -13.04
CA LYS A 364 0.42 22.42 -12.59
C LYS A 364 0.73 20.99 -12.13
N PRO A 365 0.68 19.99 -13.04
CA PRO A 365 0.87 18.59 -12.68
C PRO A 365 2.30 18.33 -12.20
N PHE A 366 2.51 17.30 -11.39
CA PHE A 366 3.85 16.91 -10.96
C PHE A 366 4.66 16.38 -12.15
N SER A 367 5.88 16.89 -12.28
CA SER A 367 6.95 16.33 -13.12
C SER A 367 7.67 15.19 -12.39
N ALA A 368 8.52 14.43 -13.08
CA ALA A 368 9.38 13.43 -12.45
C ALA A 368 10.31 14.01 -11.38
N VAL A 369 10.75 15.27 -11.53
CA VAL A 369 11.55 15.97 -10.52
C VAL A 369 10.73 16.22 -9.26
N ASP A 370 9.44 16.57 -9.39
CA ASP A 370 8.54 16.75 -8.25
C ASP A 370 8.33 15.43 -7.48
N PHE A 371 8.21 14.29 -8.18
CA PHE A 371 8.15 12.97 -7.54
C PHE A 371 9.40 12.66 -6.71
N ILE A 372 10.59 12.94 -7.27
CA ILE A 372 11.87 12.70 -6.58
C ILE A 372 12.00 13.65 -5.37
N ALA A 373 11.62 14.92 -5.54
CA ALA A 373 11.63 15.90 -4.46
C ALA A 373 10.72 15.46 -3.29
N ALA A 374 9.52 14.93 -3.58
CA ALA A 374 8.61 14.42 -2.57
C ALA A 374 9.18 13.19 -1.82
N ILE A 375 9.83 12.26 -2.53
CA ILE A 375 10.49 11.10 -1.92
C ILE A 375 11.66 11.55 -1.03
N ALA A 376 12.49 12.48 -1.51
CA ALA A 376 13.62 13.01 -0.75
C ALA A 376 13.14 13.75 0.51
N LYS A 377 12.12 14.60 0.38
CA LYS A 377 11.47 15.30 1.50
C LYS A 377 10.94 14.32 2.55
N ALA A 378 10.23 13.28 2.14
CA ALA A 378 9.75 12.25 3.07
C ALA A 378 10.89 11.53 3.79
N GLY A 379 11.99 11.26 3.08
CA GLY A 379 13.21 10.71 3.67
C GLY A 379 13.88 11.64 4.68
N ALA A 380 13.90 12.95 4.43
CA ALA A 380 14.41 13.96 5.36
C ALA A 380 13.51 14.11 6.62
N GLU A 381 12.19 14.11 6.43
CA GLU A 381 11.23 14.16 7.56
C GLU A 381 11.34 12.94 8.49
N SER A 382 11.63 11.76 7.91
CA SER A 382 11.89 10.54 8.69
C SER A 382 13.06 10.71 9.66
N ILE A 383 14.13 11.39 9.25
CA ILE A 383 15.31 11.67 10.10
C ILE A 383 15.10 12.88 11.02
N GLY A 384 14.02 13.63 10.85
CA GLY A 384 13.65 14.78 11.69
C GLY A 384 14.09 16.12 11.14
N GLU A 385 14.54 16.17 9.88
CA GLU A 385 14.78 17.41 9.17
C GLU A 385 13.47 17.98 8.66
N VAL A 386 13.28 19.29 8.80
CA VAL A 386 12.07 20.00 8.42
C VAL A 386 12.43 21.04 7.37
N GLY A 387 11.76 21.00 6.22
CA GLY A 387 11.92 21.99 5.16
C GLY A 387 12.12 21.37 3.78
N GLU A 388 12.62 22.18 2.85
CA GLU A 388 12.99 21.71 1.52
C GLU A 388 14.33 21.00 1.55
N VAL A 389 14.39 19.85 0.89
CA VAL A 389 15.64 19.11 0.66
C VAL A 389 16.35 19.73 -0.51
N LYS A 390 17.65 19.97 -0.36
CA LYS A 390 18.48 20.51 -1.43
C LYS A 390 18.51 19.55 -2.61
N ARG A 391 18.52 20.11 -3.82
CA ARG A 391 18.44 19.33 -5.07
C ARG A 391 19.60 18.34 -5.22
N GLU A 392 20.78 18.69 -4.71
CA GLU A 392 21.97 17.85 -4.75
C GLU A 392 21.83 16.57 -3.89
N GLU A 393 20.95 16.60 -2.89
CA GLU A 393 20.72 15.49 -1.97
C GLU A 393 19.68 14.49 -2.50
N TYR A 394 19.00 14.79 -3.60
CA TYR A 394 17.98 13.91 -4.19
C TYR A 394 18.57 12.55 -4.57
N CYS A 395 19.83 12.52 -5.04
CA CYS A 395 20.54 11.30 -5.39
C CYS A 395 20.76 10.34 -4.20
N SER A 396 20.71 10.86 -2.97
CA SER A 396 20.75 10.04 -1.74
C SER A 396 19.49 9.21 -1.56
N TYR A 397 18.37 9.61 -2.16
CA TYR A 397 17.08 8.91 -2.04
C TYR A 397 16.65 8.24 -3.34
N VAL A 398 16.93 8.82 -4.50
CA VAL A 398 16.61 8.25 -5.81
C VAL A 398 17.83 8.36 -6.72
N THR A 399 18.32 7.22 -7.18
CA THR A 399 19.51 7.13 -8.05
C THR A 399 19.16 6.87 -9.51
N HIS A 400 18.01 6.20 -9.76
CA HIS A 400 17.57 5.84 -11.10
C HIS A 400 16.08 6.12 -11.23
N LEU A 401 15.68 6.62 -12.39
CA LEU A 401 14.29 6.82 -12.78
C LEU A 401 13.99 5.93 -13.99
N ILE A 402 13.05 5.01 -13.85
CA ILE A 402 12.48 4.26 -14.96
C ILE A 402 11.14 4.91 -15.31
N HIS A 403 10.97 5.29 -16.58
CA HIS A 403 9.77 5.96 -17.05
C HIS A 403 9.31 5.43 -18.41
N LEU A 404 8.02 5.60 -18.71
CA LEU A 404 7.45 5.43 -20.05
C LEU A 404 6.96 6.79 -20.59
N THR A 405 6.43 6.81 -21.81
CA THR A 405 5.85 8.01 -22.43
C THR A 405 4.48 7.67 -23.01
N GLY A 406 3.47 8.46 -22.67
CA GLY A 406 2.09 8.24 -23.07
C GLY A 406 1.18 9.40 -22.64
N PRO A 407 -0.11 9.36 -22.99
CA PRO A 407 -1.06 10.36 -22.53
C PRO A 407 -1.12 10.40 -20.99
N GLY A 408 -1.02 11.59 -20.41
CA GLY A 408 -1.10 11.81 -18.97
C GLY A 408 0.14 11.44 -18.16
N THR A 409 1.22 10.96 -18.79
CA THR A 409 2.47 10.64 -18.06
C THR A 409 3.12 11.90 -17.51
N PRO A 410 3.72 11.86 -16.31
CA PRO A 410 4.48 12.99 -15.77
C PRO A 410 5.60 13.44 -16.71
N GLU A 411 5.87 14.74 -16.76
CA GLU A 411 6.94 15.30 -17.57
C GLU A 411 8.32 14.83 -17.08
N VAL A 412 9.20 14.46 -18.00
CA VAL A 412 10.56 13.96 -17.70
C VAL A 412 11.60 14.81 -18.41
N ASP A 413 12.24 15.71 -17.68
CA ASP A 413 13.40 16.45 -18.14
C ASP A 413 14.69 15.67 -17.82
N ARG A 414 15.33 15.13 -18.86
CA ARG A 414 16.52 14.29 -18.72
C ARG A 414 17.75 15.08 -18.30
N GLU A 415 17.90 16.31 -18.79
CA GLU A 415 19.09 17.13 -18.53
C GLU A 415 19.09 17.56 -17.06
N VAL A 416 17.93 17.99 -16.57
CA VAL A 416 17.75 18.32 -15.14
C VAL A 416 18.01 17.10 -14.28
N LEU A 417 17.42 15.94 -14.59
CA LEU A 417 17.60 14.72 -13.80
C LEU A 417 19.06 14.22 -13.79
N GLN A 418 19.76 14.29 -14.93
CA GLN A 418 21.18 13.96 -14.99
C GLN A 418 22.04 14.94 -14.16
N GLY A 419 21.71 16.24 -14.19
CA GLY A 419 22.34 17.25 -13.34
C GLY A 419 22.12 17.01 -11.84
N LEU A 420 21.03 16.31 -11.47
CA LEU A 420 20.74 15.87 -10.11
C LEU A 420 21.40 14.53 -9.73
N GLY A 421 22.19 13.93 -10.64
CA GLY A 421 22.82 12.63 -10.43
C GLY A 421 21.86 11.44 -10.55
N VAL A 422 20.71 11.61 -11.20
CA VAL A 422 19.70 10.56 -11.40
C VAL A 422 19.81 9.98 -12.81
N GLU A 423 20.08 8.68 -12.93
CA GLU A 423 20.12 8.00 -14.22
C GLU A 423 18.70 7.72 -14.74
N VAL A 424 18.40 8.17 -15.96
CA VAL A 424 17.06 8.10 -16.54
C VAL A 424 16.98 7.01 -17.62
N ILE A 425 16.10 6.04 -17.41
CA ILE A 425 15.88 4.90 -18.31
C ILE A 425 14.45 4.96 -18.84
N ARG A 426 14.31 5.02 -20.17
CA ARG A 426 13.00 4.96 -20.83
C ARG A 426 12.70 3.55 -21.27
N VAL A 427 11.48 3.10 -20.96
CA VAL A 427 10.94 1.82 -21.41
C VAL A 427 9.69 2.04 -22.25
N TYR A 428 9.41 1.09 -23.13
CA TYR A 428 8.18 1.09 -23.90
C TYR A 428 7.00 0.67 -23.02
N GLY A 429 5.85 1.29 -23.28
CA GLY A 429 4.61 0.91 -22.65
C GLY A 429 3.67 0.22 -23.64
N ARG A 430 2.77 -0.60 -23.10
CA ARG A 430 1.73 -1.30 -23.83
C ARG A 430 0.39 -0.59 -23.65
N ARG A 431 -0.32 -0.32 -24.76
CA ARG A 431 -1.72 0.11 -24.72
C ARG A 431 -2.61 -1.11 -24.50
N VAL A 432 -3.59 -0.96 -23.62
CA VAL A 432 -4.62 -1.98 -23.36
C VAL A 432 -5.93 -1.45 -23.94
N GLU A 433 -6.65 -2.28 -24.69
CA GLU A 433 -7.96 -1.89 -25.24
C GLU A 433 -8.92 -1.51 -24.11
N GLY A 434 -9.58 -0.36 -24.25
CA GLY A 434 -10.48 0.19 -23.24
C GLY A 434 -9.83 1.10 -22.18
N GLU A 435 -8.49 1.20 -22.13
CA GLU A 435 -7.79 2.12 -21.23
C GLU A 435 -7.26 3.36 -21.95
N GLY A 436 -7.47 4.54 -21.37
CA GLY A 436 -6.94 5.81 -21.90
C GLY A 436 -5.45 6.03 -21.62
N TRP A 437 -4.81 5.13 -20.89
CA TRP A 437 -3.41 5.24 -20.45
C TRP A 437 -2.56 4.05 -20.91
N VAL A 438 -1.25 4.17 -20.69
CA VAL A 438 -0.26 3.16 -21.11
C VAL A 438 0.24 2.41 -19.89
N ARG A 439 0.35 1.08 -19.96
CA ARG A 439 0.96 0.27 -18.90
C ARG A 439 2.42 -0.06 -19.22
N TYR A 440 3.23 -0.33 -18.21
CA TYR A 440 4.60 -0.83 -18.43
C TYR A 440 4.57 -2.18 -19.15
N ASP A 441 5.37 -2.33 -20.20
CA ASP A 441 5.64 -3.64 -20.77
C ASP A 441 6.55 -4.43 -19.81
N GLU A 442 6.11 -5.63 -19.42
CA GLU A 442 6.79 -6.44 -18.41
C GLU A 442 8.21 -6.83 -18.85
N LYS A 443 8.41 -7.15 -20.13
CA LYS A 443 9.72 -7.55 -20.66
C LYS A 443 10.67 -6.36 -20.72
N ALA A 444 10.20 -5.21 -21.20
CA ALA A 444 10.99 -3.98 -21.24
C ALA A 444 11.39 -3.51 -19.84
N LEU A 445 10.47 -3.55 -18.88
CA LEU A 445 10.74 -3.19 -17.49
C LEU A 445 11.71 -4.18 -16.82
N LEU A 446 11.52 -5.48 -17.04
CA LEU A 446 12.44 -6.51 -16.56
C LEU A 446 13.86 -6.26 -17.08
N GLN A 447 14.01 -6.01 -18.38
CA GLN A 447 15.30 -5.73 -18.98
C GLN A 447 15.95 -4.46 -18.39
N ALA A 448 15.18 -3.39 -18.20
CA ALA A 448 15.68 -2.17 -17.57
C ALA A 448 16.20 -2.43 -16.14
N LEU A 449 15.42 -3.15 -15.32
CA LEU A 449 15.83 -3.52 -13.96
C LEU A 449 17.07 -4.43 -13.95
N GLU A 450 17.18 -5.38 -14.89
CA GLU A 450 18.37 -6.23 -15.02
C GLU A 450 19.62 -5.45 -15.39
N VAL A 451 19.49 -4.48 -16.29
CA VAL A 451 20.60 -3.62 -16.73
C VAL A 451 21.06 -2.76 -15.55
N THR A 452 20.12 -2.09 -14.86
CA THR A 452 20.43 -1.25 -13.69
C THR A 452 21.09 -2.04 -12.58
N LEU A 453 20.51 -3.19 -12.20
CA LEU A 453 21.05 -4.00 -11.10
C LEU A 453 22.33 -4.75 -11.51
N GLY A 454 22.67 -4.78 -12.81
CA GLY A 454 23.74 -5.56 -13.43
C GLY A 454 23.42 -7.05 -13.54
N ARG A 455 23.69 -7.69 -14.68
CA ARG A 455 23.63 -9.17 -14.76
C ARG A 455 24.74 -9.77 -13.89
N ARG A 456 24.46 -10.84 -13.17
CA ARG A 456 25.51 -11.60 -12.48
C ARG A 456 26.45 -12.15 -13.55
N ASP A 457 27.72 -11.78 -13.52
CA ASP A 457 28.72 -12.23 -14.48
C ASP A 457 28.86 -13.77 -14.41
N PRO A 458 28.52 -14.54 -15.46
CA PRO A 458 28.69 -15.99 -15.48
C PRO A 458 30.15 -16.42 -15.28
N ARG A 459 31.12 -15.52 -15.52
CA ARG A 459 32.55 -15.80 -15.31
C ARG A 459 32.91 -15.98 -13.83
N ALA A 460 32.15 -15.39 -12.91
CA ALA A 460 32.37 -15.55 -11.47
C ALA A 460 32.09 -16.99 -10.97
N GLU A 461 31.31 -17.79 -11.71
CA GLU A 461 31.11 -19.22 -11.43
C GLU A 461 32.21 -20.10 -12.04
N ARG A 462 32.77 -19.73 -13.20
CA ARG A 462 33.89 -20.47 -13.82
C ARG A 462 35.20 -20.34 -13.05
N VAL A 463 35.49 -19.17 -12.48
CA VAL A 463 36.72 -18.97 -11.67
C VAL A 463 36.69 -19.82 -10.39
N ARG A 464 35.51 -20.11 -9.83
CA ARG A 464 35.37 -20.95 -8.63
C ARG A 464 35.50 -22.45 -8.89
N ARG A 465 35.31 -22.91 -10.13
CA ARG A 465 35.53 -24.32 -10.50
C ARG A 465 36.99 -24.64 -10.84
N ASN A 466 37.79 -23.64 -11.21
CA ASN A 466 39.17 -23.84 -11.65
C ASN A 466 40.22 -23.73 -10.52
N THR A 467 39.82 -23.57 -9.25
CA THR A 467 40.73 -23.50 -8.09
C THR A 467 40.68 -24.73 -7.18
N PHE A 468 40.03 -25.81 -7.62
CA PHE A 468 40.08 -27.13 -6.98
C PHE A 468 40.57 -28.19 -7.97
N GLU A 469 41.82 -28.05 -8.42
CA GLU A 469 42.63 -29.14 -8.94
C GLU A 469 44.09 -28.65 -8.90
N GLY A 470 44.85 -29.20 -7.96
CA GLY A 470 46.22 -28.81 -7.60
C GLY A 470 46.60 -29.39 -6.26
#